data_AF-A0A3A4VV76-F1
#
_entry.id   AF-A0A3A4VV76-F1
#
_cell.length_a   1.000
_cell.length_b   1.000
_cell.length_c   1.000
_cell.angle_alpha   90.00
_cell.angle_beta   90.00
_cell.angle_gamma   90.00
#
_symmetry.space_group_name_H-M   'P 1'
#
loop_
_entity.id
_entity.type
_entity.pdbx_description
1 polymer ?
#
loop_
_entity_poly.entity_id
_entity_poly.type
_entity_poly.pdbx_seq_one_letter_code
_entity_poly.pdbx_strand_id
1 'polypeptide(L)' 'MTNYIKQKGYEPTGVAYEYYLNDPNEDPSMKPETEICFPLK' A
#
# COMPACT_ATOMS: atom_id res chain seq x y z
N MET A 1 -2.13 5.45 8.03
CA MET A 1 -1.29 6.15 7.04
C MET A 1 -1.66 7.64 6.89
N THR A 2 -2.88 7.98 6.46
CA THR A 2 -3.26 9.36 6.09
C THR A 2 -3.05 10.40 7.20
N ASN A 3 -3.43 10.10 8.45
CA ASN A 3 -3.22 11.04 9.57
C ASN A 3 -1.74 11.26 9.89
N TYR A 4 -0.90 10.23 9.76
CA TYR A 4 0.54 10.33 9.99
C TYR A 4 1.21 11.22 8.93
N ILE A 5 0.87 11.00 7.65
CA ILE A 5 1.38 11.79 6.53
C ILE A 5 0.99 13.27 6.70
N LYS A 6 -0.27 13.54 7.04
CA LYS A 6 -0.77 14.91 7.32
C LYS A 6 -0.04 15.58 8.48
N GLN A 7 0.18 14.87 9.59
CA GLN A 7 0.93 15.40 10.74
C GLN A 7 2.39 15.73 10.40
N LYS A 8 2.96 15.05 9.41
CA LYS A 8 4.32 15.30 8.92
C LYS A 8 4.39 16.39 7.84
N GLY A 9 3.25 16.97 7.44
CA GLY A 9 3.19 18.04 6.44
C GLY A 9 3.37 17.58 5.00
N TYR A 10 3.31 16.27 4.74
CA TYR A 10 3.40 15.74 3.38
C TYR A 10 2.04 15.73 2.68
N GLU A 11 2.06 15.91 1.36
CA GLU A 11 0.88 15.84 0.51
C GLU A 11 1.00 14.63 -0.43
N PRO A 12 0.06 13.66 -0.40
CA PRO A 12 0.06 12.59 -1.38
C PRO A 12 -0.24 13.14 -2.78
N THR A 13 0.37 12.52 -3.78
CA THR A 13 0.18 12.87 -5.20
C THR A 13 -1.23 12.58 -5.72
N GLY A 14 -2.01 11.78 -4.98
CA GLY A 14 -3.34 11.30 -5.39
C GLY A 14 -3.32 9.96 -6.14
N VAL A 15 -2.13 9.45 -6.47
CA VAL A 15 -1.94 8.11 -7.06
C VAL A 15 -1.60 7.12 -5.95
N ALA A 16 -2.05 5.87 -6.07
CA ALA A 16 -1.65 4.75 -5.24
C ALA A 16 -1.09 3.63 -6.14
N TYR A 17 -0.03 2.99 -5.68
CA TYR A 17 0.52 1.78 -6.29
C TYR A 17 0.24 0.60 -5.37
N GLU A 18 -0.19 -0.51 -5.96
CA GLU A 18 -0.40 -1.78 -5.27
C GLU A 18 0.56 -2.82 -5.84
N TYR A 19 1.28 -3.49 -4.94
CA TYR A 19 2.12 -4.63 -5.28
C TYR A 19 1.57 -5.86 -4.57
N TYR A 20 1.07 -6.83 -5.34
CA TYR A 20 0.67 -8.14 -4.83
C TYR A 20 1.93 -8.98 -4.64
N LEU A 21 2.28 -9.25 -3.39
CA LEU A 21 3.55 -9.88 -3.03
C LEU A 21 3.51 -11.40 -3.24
N ASN A 22 2.31 -11.97 -3.32
CA ASN A 22 2.07 -13.39 -3.54
C ASN A 22 0.78 -13.63 -4.35
N ASP A 23 0.68 -14.81 -4.97
CA ASP A 23 -0.57 -15.28 -5.60
C ASP A 23 -1.39 -16.09 -4.58
N PRO A 24 -2.53 -15.56 -4.10
CA PRO A 24 -3.36 -16.25 -3.12
C PRO A 24 -4.07 -17.51 -3.68
N ASN A 25 -4.00 -17.75 -4.99
CA ASN A 25 -4.59 -18.95 -5.61
C ASN A 25 -3.63 -20.14 -5.64
N GLU A 26 -2.33 -19.94 -5.34
CA GLU A 26 -1.34 -21.00 -5.35
C GLU A 26 -1.52 -21.97 -4.18
N ASP A 27 -1.89 -21.46 -2.99
CA ASP A 27 -2.14 -22.26 -1.79
C ASP A 27 -3.26 -21.63 -0.93
N PRO A 28 -4.35 -22.37 -0.60
CA PRO A 28 -5.45 -21.86 0.24
C PRO A 28 -5.06 -21.47 1.67
N SER A 29 -3.93 -21.96 2.17
CA SER A 29 -3.39 -21.60 3.48
C SER A 29 -2.59 -20.30 3.47
N MET A 30 -2.23 -19.81 2.29
CA MET A 30 -1.46 -18.60 2.11
C MET A 30 -2.33 -17.37 2.41
N LYS A 31 -1.78 -16.43 3.18
CA LYS A 31 -2.44 -15.15 3.41
C LYS A 31 -2.04 -14.20 2.28
N PRO A 32 -3.00 -13.56 1.61
CA PRO A 32 -2.68 -12.54 0.61
C PRO A 32 -1.93 -11.38 1.26
N GLU A 33 -0.82 -10.97 0.64
CA GLU A 33 0.01 -9.85 1.07
C GLU A 33 0.05 -8.79 -0.03
N THR A 34 -0.20 -7.54 0.35
CA THR A 34 -0.22 -6.42 -0.57
C THR A 34 0.52 -5.25 0.05
N GLU A 35 1.49 -4.71 -0.69
CA GLU A 35 2.14 -3.46 -0.34
C GLU A 35 1.43 -2.31 -1.06
N ILE A 36 0.99 -1.31 -0.29
CA ILE A 36 0.31 -0.12 -0.81
C ILE A 36 1.22 1.09 -0.62
N CYS A 37 1.66 1.69 -1.73
CA CYS A 37 2.52 2.87 -1.73
C CYS A 37 1.74 4.13 -2.14
N PHE A 38 1.88 5.19 -1.34
CA PHE A 38 1.37 6.52 -1.66
C PHE A 38 2.57 7.45 -1.91
N PRO A 39 2.86 7.81 -3.18
CA PRO A 39 3.90 8.79 -3.48
C PRO A 39 3.50 10.15 -2.91
N LEU A 40 4.47 10.81 -2.27
CA LEU A 40 4.32 12.13 -1.68
C LEU A 40 5.00 13.17 -2.57
N LYS A 41 4.52 14.41 -2.55
CA LYS A 41 5.15 15.56 -3.22
C LYS A 41 6.36 16.08 -2.45
#